data_AF-A0A1R3G730-F1
#
_entry.id   AF-A0A1R3G730-F1
#
_cell.length_a   1.000
_cell.length_b   1.000
_cell.length_c   1.000
_cell.angle_alpha   90.00
_cell.angle_beta   90.00
_cell.angle_gamma   90.00
#
_symmetry.space_group_name_H-M   'P 1'
#
loop_
_entity.id
_entity.type
_entity.pdbx_description
1 polymer ?
#
loop_
_entity_poly.entity_id
_entity_poly.type
_entity_poly.pdbx_seq_one_letter_code
_entity_poly.pdbx_strand_id
1 'polypeptide(L)'
;MKQLQLLRKLAEAYLEAASAKVKEAAETFFKEMDIDGNGVVELSEFMEFMREEPSIATEYKSRSFFESLCKINQKKLDFLDVMTLFYIIQSGRPFCATCAEFITDTYFCCKQCFRTKDRYCVCFKCFQDKHYKFHCHGEEAGEDT
;
A
#
# COMPACT_ATOMS: atom_id res chain seq x y z
N MET A 1 6.03 -11.50 -7.63
CA MET A 1 5.96 -12.54 -6.58
C MET A 1 7.03 -12.39 -5.49
N LYS A 2 8.34 -12.25 -5.79
CA LYS A 2 9.38 -12.12 -4.75
C LYS A 2 9.28 -10.85 -3.88
N GLN A 3 8.91 -9.72 -4.46
CA GLN A 3 8.92 -8.43 -3.74
C GLN A 3 7.81 -8.32 -2.67
N LEU A 4 6.63 -8.87 -2.92
CA LEU A 4 5.59 -8.91 -1.89
C LEU A 4 5.94 -9.85 -0.73
N GLN A 5 6.67 -10.95 -0.99
CA GLN A 5 7.20 -11.79 0.09
C GLN A 5 8.20 -11.03 0.96
N LEU A 6 9.00 -10.13 0.37
CA LEU A 6 9.86 -9.24 1.13
C LEU A 6 9.03 -8.27 1.98
N LEU A 7 7.95 -7.71 1.44
CA LEU A 7 7.03 -6.85 2.22
C LEU A 7 6.43 -7.58 3.43
N ARG A 8 6.06 -8.87 3.29
CA ARG A 8 5.62 -9.68 4.43
C ARG A 8 6.68 -9.79 5.52
N LYS A 9 7.93 -10.11 5.14
CA LYS A 9 9.06 -10.18 6.10
C LYS A 9 9.35 -8.84 6.75
N LEU A 10 9.20 -7.74 6.01
CA LEU A 10 9.36 -6.39 6.56
C LEU A 10 8.23 -6.05 7.54
N ALA A 11 6.99 -6.45 7.25
CA ALA A 11 5.86 -6.27 8.15
C ALA A 11 6.03 -7.07 9.45
N GLU A 12 6.49 -8.32 9.35
CA GLU A 12 6.84 -9.16 10.50
C GLU A 12 7.90 -8.49 11.37
N ALA A 13 9.04 -8.10 10.79
CA ALA A 13 10.11 -7.40 11.52
C ALA A 13 9.66 -6.05 12.09
N TYR A 14 8.82 -5.30 11.35
CA TYR A 14 8.24 -4.04 11.82
C TYR A 14 7.40 -4.27 13.07
N LEU A 15 6.53 -5.28 13.06
CA LEU A 15 5.69 -5.60 14.21
C LEU A 15 6.49 -6.12 15.39
N GLU A 16 7.48 -7.00 15.18
CA GLU A 16 8.34 -7.49 16.25
C GLU A 16 8.99 -6.35 17.04
N ALA A 17 9.54 -5.36 16.32
CA ALA A 17 10.19 -4.18 16.88
C ALA A 17 9.21 -3.09 17.34
N ALA A 18 7.92 -3.21 17.02
CA ALA A 18 6.93 -2.17 17.31
C ALA A 18 6.61 -2.06 18.81
N SER A 19 6.18 -0.87 19.21
CA SER A 19 5.67 -0.62 20.56
C SER A 19 4.36 -1.38 20.81
N ALA A 20 4.01 -1.60 22.08
CA ALA A 20 2.75 -2.24 22.46
C ALA A 20 1.52 -1.58 21.81
N LYS A 21 1.51 -0.23 21.74
CA LYS A 21 0.43 0.53 21.11
C LYS A 21 0.28 0.22 19.61
N VAL A 22 1.39 0.04 18.89
CA VAL A 22 1.34 -0.28 17.45
C VAL A 22 0.89 -1.73 17.25
N LYS A 23 1.34 -2.66 18.10
CA LYS A 23 0.87 -4.06 18.08
C LYS A 23 -0.64 -4.14 18.34
N GLU A 24 -1.13 -3.43 19.36
CA GLU A 24 -2.55 -3.33 19.67
C GLU A 24 -3.36 -2.74 18.50
N ALA A 25 -2.87 -1.64 17.90
CA ALA A 25 -3.53 -1.05 16.73
C ALA A 25 -3.59 -2.03 15.54
N ALA A 26 -2.55 -2.83 15.34
CA ALA A 26 -2.50 -3.81 14.27
C ALA A 26 -3.44 -5.01 14.54
N GLU A 27 -3.53 -5.47 15.79
CA GLU A 27 -4.51 -6.48 16.20
C GLU A 27 -5.95 -5.99 16.05
N THR A 28 -6.24 -4.75 16.44
CA THR A 28 -7.54 -4.12 16.26
C THR A 28 -7.89 -4.02 14.78
N PHE A 29 -6.94 -3.58 13.95
CA PHE A 29 -7.11 -3.50 12.50
C PHE A 29 -7.45 -4.87 11.88
N PHE A 30 -6.86 -5.96 12.36
CA PHE A 30 -7.24 -7.30 11.93
C PHE A 30 -8.67 -7.67 12.36
N LYS A 31 -9.00 -7.47 13.64
CA LYS A 31 -10.31 -7.84 14.20
C LYS A 31 -11.46 -7.05 13.59
N GLU A 32 -11.25 -5.79 13.26
CA GLU A 32 -12.25 -4.97 12.57
C GLU A 32 -12.49 -5.43 11.12
N MET A 33 -11.49 -6.04 10.50
CA MET A 33 -11.58 -6.54 9.13
C MET A 33 -12.11 -7.98 9.05
N ASP A 34 -11.84 -8.82 10.06
CA ASP A 34 -12.33 -10.20 10.21
C ASP A 34 -13.72 -10.21 10.87
N ILE A 35 -14.74 -9.80 10.09
CA ILE A 35 -16.10 -9.50 10.57
C ILE A 35 -16.75 -10.72 11.23
N ASP A 36 -16.59 -11.91 10.65
CA ASP A 36 -17.18 -13.13 11.19
C ASP A 36 -16.31 -13.81 12.29
N GLY A 37 -15.08 -13.34 12.49
CA GLY A 37 -14.15 -13.83 13.50
C GLY A 37 -13.59 -15.23 13.23
N ASN A 38 -13.58 -15.68 11.97
CA ASN A 38 -13.09 -17.01 11.60
C ASN A 38 -11.54 -17.08 11.54
N GLY A 39 -10.85 -15.97 11.74
CA GLY A 39 -9.38 -15.88 11.76
C GLY A 39 -8.74 -15.67 10.39
N VAL A 40 -9.53 -15.44 9.34
CA VAL A 40 -9.07 -15.09 7.98
C VAL A 40 -10.03 -14.12 7.31
N VAL A 41 -9.49 -13.12 6.63
CA VAL A 41 -10.32 -12.12 5.93
C VAL A 41 -10.65 -12.58 4.52
N GLU A 42 -11.94 -12.68 4.22
CA GLU A 42 -12.47 -12.88 2.87
C GLU A 42 -12.53 -11.57 2.07
N LEU A 43 -12.63 -11.67 0.74
CA LEU A 43 -12.75 -10.48 -0.11
C LEU A 43 -13.97 -9.61 0.25
N SER A 44 -15.10 -10.22 0.61
CA SER A 44 -16.31 -9.48 1.01
C SER A 44 -16.04 -8.63 2.25
N GLU A 45 -15.44 -9.22 3.28
CA GLU A 45 -15.12 -8.53 4.54
C GLU A 45 -14.10 -7.42 4.32
N PHE A 46 -13.06 -7.70 3.53
CA PHE A 46 -12.10 -6.69 3.10
C PHE A 46 -12.80 -5.51 2.40
N MET A 47 -13.67 -5.78 1.42
CA MET A 47 -14.34 -4.73 0.66
C MET A 47 -15.37 -3.96 1.49
N GLU A 48 -15.98 -4.59 2.49
CA GLU A 48 -16.87 -3.97 3.47
C GLU A 48 -16.09 -3.02 4.36
N PHE A 49 -15.05 -3.51 5.04
CA PHE A 49 -14.16 -2.69 5.86
C PHE A 49 -13.58 -1.48 5.07
N MET A 50 -13.07 -1.74 3.85
CA MET A 50 -12.48 -0.68 3.02
C MET A 50 -13.49 0.39 2.60
N ARG A 51 -14.77 0.05 2.45
CA ARG A 51 -15.83 1.01 2.14
C ARG A 51 -16.10 1.93 3.31
N GLU A 52 -16.08 1.38 4.52
CA GLU A 52 -16.41 2.10 5.75
C GLU A 52 -15.24 2.93 6.29
N GLU A 53 -14.02 2.67 5.85
CA GLU A 53 -12.83 3.39 6.32
C GLU A 53 -12.45 4.55 5.36
N PRO A 54 -12.85 5.81 5.64
CA PRO A 54 -12.56 6.95 4.78
C PRO A 54 -11.09 7.38 4.83
N SER A 55 -10.32 6.98 5.84
CA SER A 55 -8.92 7.38 5.98
C SER A 55 -7.98 6.61 5.04
N ILE A 56 -8.41 5.44 4.55
CA ILE A 56 -7.64 4.63 3.61
C ILE A 56 -7.83 5.18 2.20
N ALA A 57 -6.71 5.40 1.49
CA ALA A 57 -6.73 5.88 0.11
C ALA A 57 -7.42 4.87 -0.83
N THR A 58 -8.12 5.37 -1.84
CA THR A 58 -8.97 4.59 -2.76
C THR A 58 -8.19 3.47 -3.47
N GLU A 59 -6.92 3.67 -3.75
CA GLU A 59 -6.06 2.71 -4.44
C GLU A 59 -5.91 1.39 -3.68
N TYR A 60 -5.92 1.45 -2.34
CA TYR A 60 -5.86 0.26 -1.47
C TYR A 60 -7.18 -0.52 -1.43
N LYS A 61 -8.29 0.04 -1.94
CA LYS A 61 -9.64 -0.54 -1.85
C LYS A 61 -9.98 -1.45 -3.04
N SER A 62 -9.01 -1.79 -3.87
CA SER A 62 -9.23 -2.54 -5.11
C SER A 62 -9.14 -4.06 -4.90
N ARG A 63 -9.97 -4.80 -5.63
CA ARG A 63 -9.93 -6.26 -5.66
C ARG A 63 -8.57 -6.80 -6.13
N SER A 64 -7.98 -6.19 -7.15
CA SER A 64 -6.67 -6.59 -7.65
C SER A 64 -5.58 -6.44 -6.59
N PHE A 65 -5.66 -5.39 -5.76
CA PHE A 65 -4.74 -5.22 -4.65
C PHE A 65 -4.96 -6.26 -3.55
N PHE A 66 -6.20 -6.57 -3.17
CA PHE A 66 -6.51 -7.71 -2.28
C PHE A 66 -5.91 -9.02 -2.79
N GLU A 67 -6.14 -9.34 -4.06
CA GLU A 67 -5.62 -10.55 -4.69
C GLU A 67 -4.08 -10.56 -4.71
N SER A 68 -3.46 -9.39 -4.84
CA SER A 68 -2.01 -9.27 -4.72
C SER A 68 -1.55 -9.65 -3.31
N LEU A 69 -2.26 -9.24 -2.26
CA LEU A 69 -1.92 -9.49 -0.86
C LEU A 69 -2.07 -10.96 -0.46
N CYS A 70 -2.95 -11.73 -1.10
CA CYS A 70 -3.11 -13.17 -0.82
C CYS A 70 -1.80 -13.94 -1.01
N LYS A 71 -1.58 -14.99 -0.22
CA LYS A 71 -0.49 -15.95 -0.51
C LYS A 71 -0.83 -16.69 -1.80
N ILE A 72 0.22 -17.20 -2.46
CA ILE A 72 0.05 -18.03 -3.66
C ILE A 72 -0.83 -19.23 -3.28
N ASN A 73 -1.91 -19.45 -4.02
CA ASN A 73 -2.94 -20.47 -3.80
C ASN A 73 -3.89 -20.25 -2.61
N GLN A 74 -3.89 -19.06 -2.01
CA GLN A 74 -4.92 -18.65 -1.05
C GLN A 74 -5.88 -17.64 -1.71
N LYS A 75 -7.12 -17.61 -1.21
CA LYS A 75 -8.18 -16.67 -1.62
C LYS A 75 -8.65 -15.77 -0.48
N LYS A 76 -7.92 -15.82 0.64
CA LYS A 76 -8.21 -15.14 1.90
C LYS A 76 -6.90 -14.60 2.45
N LEU A 77 -6.98 -13.58 3.29
CA LEU A 77 -5.83 -13.01 4.00
C LEU A 77 -5.76 -13.62 5.40
N ASP A 78 -4.61 -14.18 5.76
CA ASP A 78 -4.36 -14.49 7.17
C ASP A 78 -3.87 -13.25 7.93
N PHE A 79 -3.65 -13.40 9.24
CA PHE A 79 -3.16 -12.33 10.09
C PHE A 79 -1.94 -11.62 9.50
N LEU A 80 -0.93 -12.37 9.03
CA LEU A 80 0.30 -11.76 8.53
C LEU A 80 0.09 -11.03 7.18
N ASP A 81 -0.84 -11.50 6.35
CA ASP A 81 -1.23 -10.81 5.13
C ASP A 81 -1.89 -9.45 5.44
N VAL A 82 -2.80 -9.40 6.42
CA VAL A 82 -3.41 -8.15 6.89
C VAL A 82 -2.37 -7.24 7.59
N MET A 83 -1.42 -7.82 8.31
CA MET A 83 -0.32 -7.05 8.91
C MET A 83 0.61 -6.44 7.84
N THR A 84 0.75 -7.14 6.71
CA THR A 84 1.47 -6.62 5.55
C THR A 84 0.75 -5.42 4.96
N LEU A 85 -0.58 -5.47 4.84
CA LEU A 85 -1.41 -4.33 4.47
C LEU A 85 -1.26 -3.16 5.46
N PHE A 86 -1.34 -3.43 6.77
CA PHE A 86 -1.16 -2.41 7.81
C PHE A 86 0.20 -1.71 7.66
N TYR A 87 1.29 -2.48 7.49
CA TYR A 87 2.63 -1.94 7.24
C TYR A 87 2.68 -1.11 5.94
N ILE A 88 2.08 -1.59 4.85
CA ILE A 88 2.03 -0.90 3.55
C ILE A 88 1.38 0.48 3.69
N ILE A 89 0.25 0.57 4.41
CA ILE A 89 -0.48 1.82 4.67
C ILE A 89 0.37 2.75 5.55
N GLN A 90 0.88 2.25 6.68
CA GLN A 90 1.65 3.05 7.65
C GLN A 90 2.96 3.59 7.07
N SER A 91 3.65 2.79 6.25
CA SER A 91 4.87 3.22 5.56
C SER A 91 4.60 4.12 4.35
N GLY A 92 3.33 4.31 3.98
CA GLY A 92 2.93 5.13 2.85
C GLY A 92 3.53 4.63 1.54
N ARG A 93 3.51 3.33 1.26
CA ARG A 93 4.03 2.80 -0.02
C ARG A 93 3.12 3.22 -1.18
N PRO A 94 3.68 3.77 -2.28
CA PRO A 94 2.85 4.38 -3.32
C PRO A 94 2.29 3.37 -4.33
N PHE A 95 1.21 3.77 -4.99
CA PHE A 95 0.80 3.22 -6.27
C PHE A 95 1.42 4.03 -7.41
N CYS A 96 1.59 3.41 -8.57
CA CYS A 96 2.11 4.09 -9.74
C CYS A 96 1.08 5.06 -10.31
N ALA A 97 1.41 6.35 -10.36
CA ALA A 97 0.54 7.41 -10.86
C ALA A 97 0.13 7.26 -12.35
N THR A 98 0.81 6.39 -13.11
CA THR A 98 0.51 6.12 -14.52
C THR A 98 -0.32 4.86 -14.74
N CYS A 99 0.13 3.70 -14.26
CA CYS A 99 -0.55 2.43 -14.50
C CYS A 99 -1.46 1.97 -13.35
N ALA A 100 -1.56 2.75 -12.27
CA ALA A 100 -2.34 2.47 -11.06
C ALA A 100 -1.99 1.16 -10.33
N GLU A 101 -0.88 0.50 -10.69
CA GLU A 101 -0.40 -0.70 -10.02
C GLU A 101 0.33 -0.39 -8.72
N PHE A 102 0.17 -1.25 -7.71
CA PHE A 102 0.90 -1.14 -6.44
C PHE A 102 2.40 -1.33 -6.64
N ILE A 103 3.21 -0.40 -6.15
CA ILE A 103 4.67 -0.48 -6.31
C ILE A 103 5.28 -1.28 -5.15
N THR A 104 5.59 -2.54 -5.43
CA THR A 104 6.16 -3.48 -4.44
C THR A 104 7.67 -3.31 -4.22
N ASP A 105 8.34 -2.53 -5.04
CA ASP A 105 9.81 -2.40 -5.09
C ASP A 105 10.23 -0.92 -5.09
N THR A 106 11.49 -0.65 -5.41
CA THR A 106 12.04 0.67 -5.64
C THR A 106 11.18 1.43 -6.67
N TYR A 107 10.90 2.69 -6.36
CA TYR A 107 10.11 3.59 -7.18
C TYR A 107 10.82 4.92 -7.36
N PHE A 108 10.36 5.67 -8.35
CA PHE A 108 10.76 7.06 -8.55
C PHE A 108 9.63 7.94 -8.05
N CYS A 109 9.96 9.02 -7.36
CA CYS A 109 8.95 9.98 -6.93
C CYS A 109 9.41 11.40 -7.24
N CYS A 110 8.48 12.23 -7.70
CA CYS A 110 8.78 13.63 -7.96
C CYS A 110 9.19 14.33 -6.67
N LYS A 111 10.33 15.02 -6.69
CA LYS A 111 10.88 15.75 -5.53
C LYS A 111 9.89 16.78 -4.98
N GLN A 112 9.17 17.49 -5.86
CA GLN A 112 8.20 18.51 -5.46
C GLN A 112 6.93 17.88 -4.85
N CYS A 113 6.43 16.78 -5.43
CA CYS A 113 5.30 16.04 -4.86
C CYS A 113 5.62 15.19 -3.63
N PHE A 114 6.89 14.91 -3.32
CA PHE A 114 7.23 13.87 -2.35
C PHE A 114 6.61 14.09 -0.95
N ARG A 115 6.41 15.35 -0.56
CA ARG A 115 5.83 15.75 0.74
C ARG A 115 4.34 16.08 0.68
N THR A 116 3.73 16.07 -0.48
CA THR A 116 2.29 16.35 -0.63
C THR A 116 1.48 15.09 -0.38
N LYS A 117 0.16 15.23 -0.18
CA LYS A 117 -0.75 14.07 -0.14
C LYS A 117 -0.79 13.37 -1.50
N ASP A 118 -0.83 14.17 -2.57
CA ASP A 118 -0.89 13.70 -3.96
C ASP A 118 0.52 13.46 -4.51
N ARG A 119 1.20 12.44 -3.95
CA ARG A 119 2.56 12.09 -4.35
C ARG A 119 2.56 11.53 -5.78
N TYR A 120 3.28 12.19 -6.69
CA TYR A 120 3.56 11.62 -8.01
C TYR A 120 4.73 10.64 -7.92
N CYS A 121 4.43 9.37 -7.70
CA CYS A 121 5.41 8.29 -7.77
C CYS A 121 5.08 7.32 -8.92
N VAL A 122 6.12 6.78 -9.57
CA VAL A 122 5.99 5.88 -10.72
C VAL A 122 6.86 4.64 -10.55
N CYS A 123 6.39 3.51 -11.08
CA CYS A 123 7.15 2.26 -11.09
C CYS A 123 8.32 2.35 -12.10
N PHE A 124 9.29 1.44 -11.97
CA PHE A 124 10.45 1.38 -12.87
C PHE A 124 10.05 1.32 -14.36
N LYS A 125 9.05 0.51 -14.71
CA LYS A 125 8.57 0.37 -16.09
C LYS A 125 8.03 1.71 -16.63
N CYS A 126 7.10 2.34 -15.93
CA CYS A 126 6.53 3.62 -16.37
C CYS A 126 7.58 4.75 -16.40
N PHE A 127 8.60 4.67 -15.54
CA PHE A 127 9.73 5.58 -15.58
C PHE A 127 10.59 5.37 -16.85
N GLN A 128 10.91 4.12 -17.21
CA GLN A 128 11.64 3.80 -18.45
C GLN A 128 10.89 4.27 -19.70
N ASP A 129 9.56 4.14 -19.68
CA ASP A 129 8.66 4.60 -20.75
C ASP A 129 8.48 6.14 -20.77
N LYS A 130 9.17 6.85 -19.86
CA LYS A 130 9.21 8.32 -19.76
C LYS A 130 7.85 8.98 -19.48
N HIS A 131 6.93 8.28 -18.83
CA HIS A 131 5.62 8.83 -18.47
C HIS A 131 5.70 10.04 -17.52
N TYR A 132 6.80 10.17 -16.77
CA TYR A 132 7.06 11.34 -15.93
C TYR A 132 7.11 12.66 -16.71
N LYS A 133 7.31 12.63 -18.04
CA LYS A 133 7.29 13.84 -18.87
C LYS A 133 5.92 14.49 -18.99
N PHE A 134 4.85 13.74 -18.73
CA PHE A 134 3.48 14.25 -18.74
C PHE A 134 3.06 14.83 -17.39
N HIS A 135 3.92 14.70 -16.37
CA HIS A 135 3.72 15.34 -15.09
C HIS A 135 4.34 16.74 -15.12
N CYS A 136 3.51 17.75 -14.88
CA CYS A 136 3.93 19.14 -14.78
C CYS A 136 3.53 19.70 -13.42
N HIS A 137 4.35 20.62 -12.94
CA HIS A 137 3.99 21.57 -11.91
C HIS A 137 3.78 22.89 -12.64
N GLY A 138 2.71 23.63 -12.34
CA GLY A 138 2.55 24.98 -12.89
C GLY A 138 3.85 25.76 -12.62
N GLU A 139 4.39 26.41 -13.66
CA GLU A 139 5.70 27.05 -13.61
C GLU A 139 5.90 27.85 -12.32
N GLU A 140 6.77 27.38 -11.44
CA GLU A 140 7.51 28.29 -10.58
C GLU A 140 8.55 28.93 -11.49
N ALA A 141 8.36 30.21 -11.75
CA ALA A 141 9.34 31.03 -12.45
C ALA A 141 10.71 30.90 -11.77
N GLY A 142 11.68 30.35 -12.51
CA GLY A 142 13.12 30.53 -12.28
C GLY A 142 13.72 29.84 -11.05
N GLU A 143 14.71 28.98 -11.30
CA GLU A 143 16.12 29.35 -11.11
C GLU A 143 16.99 28.13 -11.43
N ASP A 144 17.51 28.11 -12.66
CA ASP A 144 18.79 27.51 -12.96
C ASP A 144 19.87 28.43 -12.35
N THR A 145 20.54 27.98 -11.28
CA THR A 145 21.95 28.30 -10.96
C THR A 145 22.56 27.20 -10.10
#